data_AF-A0A1H0TSY0-F1
#
_entry.id   AF-A0A1H0TSY0-F1
#
_cell.length_a   1.000
_cell.length_b   1.000
_cell.length_c   1.000
_cell.angle_alpha   90.00
_cell.angle_beta   90.00
_cell.angle_gamma   90.00
#
_symmetry.space_group_name_H-M   'P 1'
#
loop_
_entity.id
_entity.type
_entity.pdbx_description
1 polymer ?
#
loop_
_entity_poly.entity_id
_entity_poly.type
_entity_poly.pdbx_seq_one_letter_code
_entity_poly.pdbx_strand_id
1 'polypeptide(L)'
;MNMKLHGDKIAYFFIAFAVYLLIRAFSTHLTTPIINVLLYVSIASSLLASNVPRVMDIPLHYAYPVKCVEYFTFGVSIVCFIALCLRHMWI
;
A
#
# COMPACT_ATOMS: atom_id res chain seq x y z
N MET A 1 24.52 -12.01 10.41
CA MET A 1 23.76 -12.62 9.29
C MET A 1 22.28 -12.86 9.60
N ASN A 2 21.84 -12.87 10.87
CA ASN A 2 20.44 -13.16 11.27
C ASN A 2 19.42 -12.01 11.07
N MET A 3 19.87 -10.75 11.05
CA MET A 3 18.97 -9.58 10.92
C MET A 3 18.42 -9.39 9.49
N LYS A 4 19.18 -9.77 8.44
CA LYS A 4 18.71 -9.72 7.04
C LYS A 4 17.53 -10.68 6.83
N LEU A 5 17.67 -11.93 7.28
CA LEU A 5 16.64 -12.96 7.15
C LEU A 5 15.31 -12.58 7.85
N HIS A 6 15.38 -11.84 8.96
CA HIS A 6 14.20 -11.39 9.69
C HIS A 6 13.51 -10.20 8.99
N GLY A 7 14.29 -9.28 8.43
CA GLY A 7 13.78 -8.18 7.61
C GLY A 7 13.03 -8.67 6.36
N ASP A 8 13.56 -9.72 5.73
CA ASP A 8 12.96 -10.32 4.54
C ASP A 8 11.59 -10.95 4.86
N LYS A 9 11.49 -11.71 5.98
CA LYS A 9 10.21 -12.30 6.44
C LYS A 9 9.13 -11.26 6.69
N ILE A 10 9.48 -10.14 7.32
CA ILE A 10 8.54 -9.05 7.60
C ILE A 10 8.08 -8.40 6.29
N ALA A 11 8.99 -8.21 5.33
CA ALA A 11 8.64 -7.68 4.02
C ALA A 11 7.68 -8.60 3.25
N TYR A 12 7.88 -9.93 3.28
CA TYR A 12 6.92 -10.89 2.72
C TYR A 12 5.54 -10.80 3.36
N PHE A 13 5.46 -10.62 4.69
CA PHE A 13 4.19 -10.42 5.38
C PHE A 13 3.47 -9.15 4.91
N PHE A 14 4.19 -8.04 4.77
CA PHE A 14 3.62 -6.78 4.27
C PHE A 14 3.17 -6.89 2.81
N ILE A 15 3.90 -7.62 1.97
CA ILE A 15 3.49 -7.89 0.59
C ILE A 15 2.19 -8.73 0.57
N ALA A 16 2.12 -9.81 1.35
CA ALA A 16 0.90 -10.62 1.44
C ALA A 16 -0.30 -9.82 1.96
N PHE A 17 -0.07 -8.96 2.97
CA PHE A 17 -1.10 -8.06 3.51
C PHE A 17 -1.57 -7.03 2.47
N ALA A 18 -0.67 -6.47 1.68
CA ALA A 18 -1.00 -5.56 0.59
C ALA A 18 -1.85 -6.25 -0.49
N VAL A 19 -1.52 -7.48 -0.87
CA VAL A 19 -2.30 -8.28 -1.83
C VAL A 19 -3.70 -8.56 -1.26
N TYR A 20 -3.81 -8.93 0.01
CA TYR A 20 -5.11 -9.09 0.67
C TYR A 20 -5.94 -7.81 0.63
N LEU A 21 -5.34 -6.64 0.91
CA LEU A 21 -6.02 -5.35 0.84
C LEU A 21 -6.53 -5.03 -0.57
N LEU A 22 -5.76 -5.34 -1.61
CA LEU A 22 -6.21 -5.18 -3.00
C LEU A 22 -7.41 -6.09 -3.29
N ILE A 23 -7.30 -7.38 -2.98
CA ILE A 23 -8.40 -8.33 -3.19
C ILE A 23 -9.66 -7.87 -2.46
N ARG A 24 -9.53 -7.41 -1.22
CA ARG A 24 -10.63 -6.87 -0.43
C ARG A 24 -11.22 -5.61 -1.07
N ALA A 25 -10.38 -4.67 -1.54
CA ALA A 25 -10.84 -3.46 -2.19
C ALA A 25 -11.65 -3.77 -3.46
N PHE A 26 -11.16 -4.68 -4.31
CA PHE A 26 -11.88 -5.13 -5.50
C PHE A 26 -13.15 -5.91 -5.15
N SER A 27 -13.12 -6.77 -4.13
CA SER A 27 -14.30 -7.53 -3.70
C SER A 27 -15.40 -6.65 -3.10
N THR A 28 -15.05 -5.50 -2.53
CA THR A 28 -16.00 -4.63 -1.81
C THR A 28 -16.32 -3.34 -2.58
N HIS A 29 -15.86 -3.20 -3.83
CA HIS A 29 -15.99 -1.96 -4.59
C HIS A 29 -17.45 -1.56 -4.88
N LEU A 30 -18.38 -2.52 -4.94
CA LEU A 30 -19.80 -2.27 -5.18
C LEU A 30 -20.59 -1.96 -3.90
N THR A 31 -20.08 -2.37 -2.73
CA THR A 31 -20.81 -2.33 -1.46
C THR A 31 -20.27 -1.28 -0.50
N THR A 32 -19.06 -0.77 -0.74
CA THR A 32 -18.40 0.21 0.13
C THR A 32 -18.24 1.56 -0.58
N PRO A 33 -18.25 2.68 0.16
CA PRO A 33 -18.04 4.00 -0.43
C PRO A 33 -16.69 4.05 -1.12
N ILE A 34 -16.63 4.71 -2.28
CA ILE A 34 -15.43 4.76 -3.13
C ILE A 34 -14.17 5.26 -2.42
N ILE A 35 -14.33 6.11 -1.39
CA ILE A 35 -13.23 6.62 -0.57
C ILE A 35 -12.55 5.49 0.23
N ASN A 36 -13.30 4.49 0.71
CA ASN A 36 -12.72 3.31 1.38
C ASN A 36 -11.93 2.45 0.41
N VAL A 37 -12.46 2.25 -0.79
CA VAL A 37 -11.81 1.47 -1.85
C VAL A 37 -10.49 2.14 -2.24
N LEU A 38 -10.52 3.45 -2.50
CA LEU A 38 -9.35 4.26 -2.80
C LEU A 38 -8.31 4.19 -1.67
N LEU A 39 -8.74 4.33 -0.41
CA LEU A 39 -7.85 4.21 0.74
C LEU A 39 -7.13 2.84 0.75
N TYR A 40 -7.85 1.74 0.60
CA TYR A 40 -7.26 0.40 0.62
C TYR A 40 -6.30 0.16 -0.56
N VAL A 41 -6.65 0.61 -1.76
CA VAL A 41 -5.79 0.51 -2.94
C VAL A 41 -4.51 1.34 -2.77
N SER A 42 -4.62 2.56 -2.24
CA SER A 42 -3.48 3.44 -2.00
C SER A 42 -2.53 2.88 -0.94
N ILE A 43 -3.06 2.37 0.19
CA ILE A 43 -2.25 1.72 1.24
C ILE A 43 -1.55 0.49 0.68
N ALA A 44 -2.26 -0.38 -0.04
CA ALA A 44 -1.68 -1.58 -0.62
C ALA A 44 -0.57 -1.27 -1.63
N SER A 45 -0.79 -0.27 -2.50
CA SER A 45 0.19 0.13 -3.51
C SER A 45 1.46 0.70 -2.86
N SER A 46 1.32 1.49 -1.79
CA SER A 46 2.45 2.02 -1.03
C SER A 46 3.26 0.90 -0.34
N LEU A 47 2.56 -0.05 0.29
CA LEU A 47 3.19 -1.21 0.92
C LEU A 47 3.96 -2.09 -0.07
N LEU A 48 3.39 -2.32 -1.26
CA LEU A 48 4.04 -3.04 -2.36
C LEU A 48 5.29 -2.28 -2.84
N ALA A 49 5.18 -0.99 -3.12
CA ALA A 49 6.31 -0.20 -3.61
C ALA A 49 7.49 -0.13 -2.61
N SER A 50 7.20 -0.12 -1.29
CA SER A 50 8.24 -0.06 -0.25
C SER A 50 8.92 -1.40 0.03
N ASN A 51 8.19 -2.52 -0.07
CA ASN A 51 8.66 -3.84 0.35
C ASN A 51 9.08 -4.77 -0.80
N VAL A 52 8.51 -4.62 -1.99
CA VAL A 52 8.92 -5.42 -3.17
C VAL A 52 10.41 -5.25 -3.51
N PRO A 53 10.99 -4.03 -3.53
CA PRO A 53 12.43 -3.84 -3.80
C PRO A 53 13.36 -4.40 -2.70
N ARG A 54 12.84 -4.72 -1.51
CA ARG A 54 13.63 -5.32 -0.43
C ARG A 54 13.76 -6.84 -0.57
N VAL A 55 12.78 -7.45 -1.23
CA VAL A 55 12.63 -8.90 -1.34
C VAL A 55 12.98 -9.40 -2.73
N MET A 56 12.80 -8.54 -3.74
CA MET A 56 13.09 -8.82 -5.13
C MET A 56 14.18 -7.86 -5.60
N ASP A 57 15.27 -8.39 -6.15
CA ASP A 57 16.33 -7.57 -6.75
C ASP A 57 15.79 -6.89 -8.02
N ILE A 58 15.42 -5.62 -7.86
CA ILE A 58 14.96 -4.76 -8.96
C ILE A 58 16.20 -4.09 -9.59
N PRO A 59 16.30 -4.04 -10.93
CA PRO A 59 17.38 -3.31 -11.60
C PRO A 59 17.41 -1.85 -11.13
N LEU A 60 18.61 -1.31 -10.86
CA LEU A 60 18.80 0.02 -10.26
C LEU A 60 18.05 1.15 -11.00
N HIS A 61 17.89 1.02 -12.32
CA HIS A 61 17.14 1.95 -13.16
C HIS A 61 15.65 2.09 -12.78
N TYR A 62 15.06 1.05 -12.20
CA TYR A 62 13.67 1.04 -11.74
C TYR A 62 13.50 1.48 -10.28
N ALA A 63 14.59 1.70 -9.52
CA ALA A 63 14.49 2.09 -8.11
C ALA A 63 13.84 3.48 -7.91
N TYR A 64 14.20 4.45 -8.76
CA TYR A 64 13.66 5.81 -8.70
C TYR A 64 12.16 5.89 -9.03
N PRO A 65 11.66 5.33 -10.15
CA PRO A 65 10.23 5.38 -10.45
C PRO A 65 9.38 4.65 -9.40
N VAL A 66 9.88 3.53 -8.83
CA VAL A 66 9.16 2.82 -7.76
C VAL A 66 9.03 3.70 -6.51
N LYS A 67 10.08 4.43 -6.13
CA LYS A 67 10.03 5.40 -5.02
C LYS A 67 9.02 6.52 -5.28
N CYS A 68 8.96 7.05 -6.51
CA CYS A 68 7.97 8.06 -6.86
C CYS A 68 6.53 7.55 -6.71
N VAL A 69 6.28 6.30 -7.14
CA VAL A 69 4.97 5.65 -6.96
C VAL A 69 4.64 5.43 -5.49
N GLU A 70 5.63 5.04 -4.67
CA GLU A 70 5.47 4.90 -3.21
C GLU A 70 5.00 6.23 -2.58
N TYR A 71 5.70 7.34 -2.84
CA TYR A 71 5.35 8.65 -2.28
C TYR A 71 4.00 9.16 -2.78
N PHE A 72 3.70 8.96 -4.07
CA PHE A 72 2.42 9.37 -4.64
C PHE A 72 1.26 8.59 -4.01
N THR A 73 1.35 7.26 -3.99
CA THR A 73 0.29 6.40 -3.44
C THR A 73 0.13 6.59 -1.93
N PHE A 74 1.22 6.83 -1.21
CA PHE A 74 1.17 7.22 0.20
C PHE A 74 0.44 8.56 0.40
N GLY A 75 0.76 9.57 -0.41
CA GLY A 75 0.05 10.86 -0.38
C GLY A 75 -1.45 10.71 -0.64
N VAL A 76 -1.84 9.93 -1.66
CA VAL A 76 -3.25 9.65 -1.94
C VAL A 76 -3.92 8.94 -0.75
N SER A 77 -3.23 8.01 -0.08
CA SER A 77 -3.77 7.33 1.11
C SER A 77 -4.07 8.31 2.25
N ILE A 78 -3.20 9.30 2.48
CA ILE A 78 -3.42 10.35 3.50
C ILE A 78 -4.64 11.19 3.14
N VAL A 79 -4.77 11.61 1.89
CA VAL A 79 -5.92 12.41 1.43
C VAL A 79 -7.23 11.63 1.59
N CYS A 80 -7.25 10.34 1.22
CA CYS A 80 -8.43 9.50 1.42
C CYS A 80 -8.75 9.28 2.90
N PHE A 81 -7.72 9.16 3.75
CA PHE A 81 -7.90 9.02 5.20
C PHE A 81 -8.52 10.29 5.81
N ILE A 82 -7.99 11.47 5.46
CA ILE A 82 -8.55 12.75 5.90
C ILE A 82 -10.00 12.89 5.43
N ALA A 83 -10.29 12.57 4.16
CA ALA A 83 -11.66 12.61 3.63
C ALA A 83 -12.61 11.67 4.39
N LEU A 84 -12.13 10.50 4.82
CA LEU A 84 -12.89 9.57 5.66
C LEU A 84 -13.12 10.11 7.07
N CYS A 85 -12.10 10.68 7.70
CA CYS A 85 -12.24 11.31 9.01
C CYS A 85 -13.24 12.46 8.97
N LEU A 86 -13.18 13.32 7.94
CA LEU A 86 -14.14 14.42 7.76
C LEU A 86 -15.57 13.89 7.55
N ARG A 87 -15.74 12.84 6.73
CA ARG A 87 -17.04 12.20 6.54
C ARG A 87 -17.59 11.63 7.85
N HIS A 88 -16.74 11.01 8.67
CA HIS A 88 -17.15 10.44 9.96
C HIS A 88 -17.45 11.52 11.00
N MET A 89 -16.78 12.67 10.98
CA MET A 89 -17.11 13.78 11.90
C MET A 89 -18.35 14.58 11.47
N TRP A 90 -18.71 14.53 10.19
CA TRP A 90 -19.89 15.22 9.65
C TRP A 90 -21.18 14.44 9.83
N ILE A 91 -21.10 13.11 9.93
CA ILE A 91 -22.22 12.20 10.25
C ILE A 91 -22.38 12.11 11.76
#